data_AF-A0A5D4M9M9-F1
#
_entry.id   AF-A0A5D4M9M9-F1
#
_cell.length_a   1.000
_cell.length_b   1.000
_cell.length_c   1.000
_cell.angle_alpha   90.00
_cell.angle_beta   90.00
_cell.angle_gamma   90.00
#
_symmetry.space_group_name_H-M   'P 1'
#
loop_
_entity.id
_entity.type
_entity.pdbx_description
1 polymer ?
#
loop_
_entity_poly.entity_id
_entity_poly.type
_entity_poly.pdbx_seq_one_letter_code
_entity_poly.pdbx_strand_id
1 'polypeptide(L)'
;MAKANCVAMLLAGGKGSRLSSLTKSLAKPAVPFGGKYRIIDFTLSNCTNSGIETVGVLTQYQPLLLNSYIGIGSAWDLDRKSGGVTVLPPYAESSEVRWYTGTASAIFQNLNYIEQFDPEYVLILSGDHIYKMDYEKMLDYHISKKADVTISVLEVPWDEASRFGIMNTSEDLRVVEFDEKPQLPKNNLASMGIYIFNWSLLKEYLEMDDRNPESSHDFGKDVIPLLLEEKKKLMAYPFQGYWKDVGTVKSLWEANMDLLDDECDLNLFDHEWRIYSVNPNQPPQYISEDAVVEGSLINEGCVIEGTVDHSVLFQGTRVEAGAHLKHSVVMPDAVIGKGAYLEKVIVPPNVRIPEGVCIIPEEGADEVILVTETFLQSIMEEEEVQ
;
A
#
# COMPACT_ATOMS: atom_id res chain seq x y z
N MET A 1 -27.28 11.24 10.81
CA MET A 1 -26.77 10.43 9.68
C MET A 1 -27.22 9.00 9.88
N ALA A 2 -27.15 8.13 8.87
CA ALA A 2 -27.49 6.72 9.07
C ALA A 2 -26.42 6.06 9.95
N LYS A 3 -26.84 5.22 10.89
CA LYS A 3 -25.94 4.43 11.74
C LYS A 3 -25.20 3.42 10.85
N ALA A 4 -23.87 3.37 10.95
CA ALA A 4 -23.06 2.36 10.26
C ALA A 4 -22.73 1.23 11.24
N ASN A 5 -22.71 -0.04 10.79
CA ASN A 5 -22.28 -1.14 11.66
C ASN A 5 -20.77 -1.05 11.95
N CYS A 6 -20.00 -0.82 10.90
CA CYS A 6 -18.55 -0.67 10.95
C CYS A 6 -18.10 0.57 10.16
N VAL A 7 -17.16 1.34 10.70
CA VAL A 7 -16.47 2.43 10.00
C VAL A 7 -15.02 2.05 9.80
N ALA A 8 -14.52 2.13 8.55
CA ALA A 8 -13.11 1.96 8.27
C ALA A 8 -12.35 3.27 8.38
N MET A 9 -11.17 3.22 9.00
CA MET A 9 -10.22 4.32 9.08
C MET A 9 -8.89 3.88 8.46
N LEU A 10 -8.61 4.38 7.26
CA LEU A 10 -7.47 4.01 6.45
C LEU A 10 -6.34 5.02 6.67
N LEU A 11 -5.26 4.56 7.29
CA LEU A 11 -4.05 5.33 7.54
C LEU A 11 -3.23 5.43 6.24
N ALA A 12 -3.29 6.58 5.57
CA ALA A 12 -2.61 6.88 4.30
C ALA A 12 -1.53 7.96 4.44
N GLY A 13 -1.04 8.21 5.65
CA GLY A 13 -0.02 9.23 5.94
C GLY A 13 1.43 8.82 5.67
N GLY A 14 1.69 7.58 5.25
CA GLY A 14 3.03 7.02 5.11
C GLY A 14 3.92 7.75 4.11
N LYS A 15 5.04 8.32 4.59
CA LYS A 15 6.05 9.00 3.75
C LYS A 15 6.79 8.05 2.80
N GLY A 16 6.90 6.76 3.14
CA GLY A 16 7.58 5.77 2.29
C GLY A 16 9.05 6.13 2.02
N SER A 17 9.80 6.61 3.01
CA SER A 17 11.18 7.12 2.85
C SER A 17 12.16 6.14 2.19
N ARG A 18 11.90 4.83 2.33
CA ARG A 18 12.69 3.74 1.77
C ARG A 18 12.44 3.48 0.26
N LEU A 19 11.43 4.12 -0.34
CA LEU A 19 11.18 4.11 -1.79
C LEU A 19 11.93 5.23 -2.54
N SER A 20 12.85 5.91 -1.87
CA SER A 20 13.77 6.91 -2.46
C SER A 20 13.04 8.02 -3.23
N SER A 21 13.35 8.20 -4.52
CA SER A 21 12.78 9.27 -5.35
C SER A 21 11.30 9.10 -5.67
N LEU A 22 10.79 7.86 -5.67
CA LEU A 22 9.38 7.57 -6.00
C LEU A 22 8.39 8.23 -5.03
N THR A 23 8.82 8.51 -3.79
CA THR A 23 7.99 9.12 -2.74
C THR A 23 8.44 10.53 -2.36
N LYS A 24 9.28 11.19 -3.16
CA LYS A 24 9.69 12.59 -2.93
C LYS A 24 8.52 13.58 -3.09
N SER A 25 7.62 13.30 -4.02
CA SER A 25 6.45 14.12 -4.38
C SER A 25 5.12 13.35 -4.27
N LEU A 26 5.17 12.13 -3.74
CA LEU A 26 4.08 11.16 -3.72
C LEU A 26 4.00 10.44 -2.37
N ALA A 27 2.81 10.35 -1.78
CA ALA A 27 2.58 9.48 -0.63
C ALA A 27 2.69 8.00 -1.05
N LYS A 28 3.23 7.13 -0.18
CA LYS A 28 3.38 5.68 -0.48
C LYS A 28 2.08 5.04 -1.03
N PRO A 29 0.89 5.28 -0.45
CA PRO A 29 -0.37 4.73 -0.97
C PRO A 29 -0.68 5.08 -2.43
N ALA A 30 -0.12 6.17 -2.95
CA ALA A 30 -0.35 6.65 -4.31
C ALA A 30 0.66 6.11 -5.34
N VAL A 31 1.64 5.31 -4.92
CA VAL A 31 2.64 4.70 -5.82
C VAL A 31 1.94 3.73 -6.79
N PRO A 32 2.23 3.79 -8.11
CA PRO A 32 1.70 2.86 -9.09
C PRO A 32 2.10 1.41 -8.82
N PHE A 33 1.17 0.48 -9.04
CA PHE A 33 1.37 -0.96 -8.88
C PHE A 33 0.60 -1.78 -9.93
N GLY A 34 1.20 -2.88 -10.40
CA GLY A 34 0.53 -3.90 -11.21
C GLY A 34 0.02 -3.42 -12.56
N GLY A 35 0.74 -2.50 -13.19
CA GLY A 35 0.43 -1.94 -14.52
C GLY A 35 -0.73 -0.95 -14.56
N LYS A 36 -1.67 -1.02 -13.61
CA LYS A 36 -2.91 -0.22 -13.62
C LYS A 36 -3.23 0.49 -12.31
N TYR A 37 -2.91 -0.16 -11.20
CA TYR A 37 -3.41 0.21 -9.87
C TYR A 37 -2.46 1.19 -9.17
N ARG A 38 -2.91 1.67 -8.03
CA ARG A 38 -2.09 2.23 -6.95
C ARG A 38 -2.22 1.34 -5.73
N ILE A 39 -1.27 1.43 -4.79
CA ILE A 39 -1.30 0.59 -3.58
C ILE A 39 -2.61 0.77 -2.79
N ILE A 40 -3.11 2.00 -2.66
CA ILE A 40 -4.34 2.30 -1.93
C ILE A 40 -5.59 1.60 -2.50
N ASP A 41 -5.58 1.26 -3.79
CA ASP A 41 -6.71 0.66 -4.49
C ASP A 41 -7.08 -0.69 -3.89
N PHE A 42 -6.10 -1.44 -3.39
CA PHE A 42 -6.31 -2.75 -2.78
C PHE A 42 -7.14 -2.61 -1.51
N THR A 43 -6.71 -1.74 -0.59
CA THR A 43 -7.41 -1.52 0.67
C THR A 43 -8.81 -0.95 0.45
N LEU A 44 -8.99 0.01 -0.48
CA LEU A 44 -10.30 0.58 -0.80
C LEU A 44 -11.23 -0.44 -1.47
N SER A 45 -10.71 -1.26 -2.38
CA SER A 45 -11.49 -2.32 -3.02
C SER A 45 -11.89 -3.40 -2.03
N ASN A 46 -11.01 -3.74 -1.08
CA ASN A 46 -11.33 -4.66 0.00
C ASN A 46 -12.47 -4.11 0.87
N CYS A 47 -12.51 -2.80 1.15
CA CYS A 47 -13.64 -2.18 1.85
C CYS A 47 -14.96 -2.40 1.09
N THR A 48 -14.99 -2.05 -0.20
CA THR A 48 -16.18 -2.19 -1.04
C THR A 48 -16.64 -3.65 -1.15
N ASN A 49 -15.71 -4.57 -1.44
CA ASN A 49 -16.02 -5.99 -1.58
C ASN A 49 -16.45 -6.63 -0.25
N SER A 50 -16.05 -6.07 0.90
CA SER A 50 -16.45 -6.53 2.23
C SER A 50 -17.70 -5.81 2.78
N GLY A 51 -18.40 -5.02 1.96
CA GLY A 51 -19.59 -4.28 2.39
C GLY A 51 -19.32 -3.14 3.38
N ILE A 52 -18.09 -2.63 3.45
CA ILE A 52 -17.73 -1.48 4.28
C ILE A 52 -18.04 -0.19 3.52
N GLU A 53 -19.17 0.42 3.87
CA GLU A 53 -19.71 1.57 3.11
C GLU A 53 -19.19 2.93 3.57
N THR A 54 -18.56 3.02 4.75
CA THR A 54 -18.06 4.28 5.33
C THR A 54 -16.57 4.19 5.60
N VAL A 55 -15.78 5.03 4.92
CA VAL A 55 -14.31 4.98 4.95
C VAL A 55 -13.72 6.38 5.16
N GLY A 56 -13.04 6.60 6.28
CA GLY A 56 -12.20 7.77 6.51
C GLY A 56 -10.78 7.51 6.03
N VAL A 57 -10.24 8.31 5.11
CA VAL A 57 -8.86 8.19 4.60
C VAL A 57 -8.01 9.29 5.20
N LEU A 58 -7.12 8.91 6.12
CA LEU A 58 -6.28 9.84 6.87
C LEU A 58 -5.00 10.12 6.10
N THR A 59 -4.91 11.32 5.54
CA THR A 59 -3.76 11.76 4.74
C THR A 59 -2.91 12.73 5.55
N GLN A 60 -1.61 12.83 5.26
CA GLN A 60 -0.74 13.77 5.98
C GLN A 60 0.35 14.33 5.04
N TYR A 61 1.18 13.45 4.49
CA TYR A 61 2.26 13.86 3.60
C TYR A 61 1.76 13.97 2.14
N GLN A 62 2.04 15.12 1.50
CA GLN A 62 1.76 15.39 0.09
C GLN A 62 0.36 14.92 -0.39
N PRO A 63 -0.72 15.36 0.29
CA PRO A 63 -2.03 14.77 0.11
C PRO A 63 -2.69 15.16 -1.23
N LEU A 64 -2.24 16.22 -1.91
CA LEU A 64 -2.95 16.77 -3.08
C LEU A 64 -3.23 15.73 -4.17
N LEU A 65 -2.22 14.94 -4.57
CA LEU A 65 -2.39 13.94 -5.63
C LEU A 65 -3.28 12.78 -5.17
N LEU A 66 -3.14 12.35 -3.92
CA LEU A 66 -3.95 11.27 -3.37
C LEU A 66 -5.41 11.71 -3.19
N ASN A 67 -5.64 12.92 -2.70
CA ASN A 67 -6.97 13.51 -2.54
C ASN A 67 -7.68 13.66 -3.89
N SER A 68 -6.96 14.13 -4.90
CA SER A 68 -7.50 14.28 -6.26
C SER A 68 -7.81 12.91 -6.89
N TYR A 69 -6.98 11.91 -6.62
CA TYR A 69 -7.16 10.54 -7.11
C TYR A 69 -8.36 9.85 -6.45
N ILE A 70 -8.51 9.96 -5.12
CA ILE A 70 -9.66 9.40 -4.40
C ILE A 70 -10.95 10.13 -4.81
N GLY A 71 -10.89 11.46 -4.92
CA GLY A 71 -12.03 12.29 -5.27
C GLY A 71 -13.20 12.06 -4.32
N ILE A 72 -14.36 11.70 -4.87
CA ILE A 72 -15.57 11.33 -4.13
C ILE A 72 -15.72 9.81 -3.93
N GLY A 73 -14.73 9.01 -4.34
CA GLY A 73 -14.77 7.55 -4.18
C GLY A 73 -15.54 6.77 -5.23
N SER A 74 -15.97 7.41 -6.31
CA SER A 74 -16.80 6.77 -7.35
C SER A 74 -16.15 5.54 -7.99
N ALA A 75 -14.82 5.52 -8.12
CA ALA A 75 -14.10 4.38 -8.66
C ALA A 75 -14.30 3.09 -7.83
N TRP A 76 -14.56 3.22 -6.53
CA TRP A 76 -14.76 2.10 -5.60
C TRP A 76 -16.22 1.98 -5.12
N ASP A 77 -17.21 2.61 -5.78
CA ASP A 77 -18.61 2.64 -5.31
C ASP A 77 -18.79 3.25 -3.89
N LEU A 78 -17.88 4.18 -3.54
CA LEU A 78 -17.86 4.88 -2.25
C LEU A 78 -18.35 6.34 -2.37
N ASP A 79 -19.02 6.73 -3.46
CA ASP A 79 -19.65 8.05 -3.66
C ASP A 79 -21.10 8.10 -3.16
N ARG A 80 -21.31 7.59 -1.95
CA ARG A 80 -22.64 7.34 -1.37
C ARG A 80 -23.21 8.60 -0.71
N LYS A 81 -24.56 8.72 -0.71
CA LYS A 81 -25.27 9.82 -0.01
C LYS A 81 -25.17 9.73 1.52
N SER A 82 -25.03 8.52 2.03
CA SER A 82 -24.81 8.23 3.46
C SER A 82 -23.63 7.29 3.54
N GLY A 83 -22.62 7.67 4.32
CA GLY A 83 -21.31 7.00 4.31
C GLY A 83 -20.45 7.52 3.15
N GLY A 84 -19.72 6.61 2.52
CA GLY A 84 -18.78 6.88 1.44
C GLY A 84 -17.35 7.11 1.92
N VAL A 85 -16.47 7.48 0.98
CA VAL A 85 -15.10 7.84 1.31
C VAL A 85 -15.01 9.32 1.70
N THR A 86 -14.30 9.60 2.78
CA THR A 86 -14.00 10.98 3.21
C THR A 86 -12.51 11.10 3.43
N VAL A 87 -11.87 12.03 2.74
CA VAL A 87 -10.47 12.35 2.97
C VAL A 87 -10.36 13.26 4.20
N LEU A 88 -9.55 12.85 5.17
CA LEU A 88 -9.35 13.51 6.44
C LEU A 88 -7.89 13.98 6.54
N PRO A 89 -7.58 15.21 6.06
CA PRO A 89 -6.28 15.82 6.28
C PRO A 89 -6.16 16.38 7.71
N PRO A 90 -4.94 16.68 8.18
CA PRO A 90 -4.76 17.37 9.46
C PRO A 90 -5.37 18.78 9.36
N TYR A 91 -6.09 19.21 10.39
CA TYR A 91 -6.69 20.54 10.43
C TYR A 91 -5.92 21.48 11.36
N ALA A 92 -5.93 22.77 11.05
CA ALA A 92 -5.33 23.80 11.89
C ALA A 92 -6.35 24.29 12.92
N GLU A 93 -5.96 24.31 14.20
CA GLU A 93 -6.79 24.87 15.26
C GLU A 93 -6.17 26.19 15.73
N SER A 94 -6.90 27.29 15.52
CA SER A 94 -6.67 28.66 16.04
C SER A 94 -5.38 29.42 15.67
N SER A 95 -4.26 28.75 15.33
CA SER A 95 -3.04 29.37 14.78
C SER A 95 -1.91 28.37 14.51
N GLU A 96 -2.05 27.11 14.91
CA GLU A 96 -1.04 26.05 14.71
C GLU A 96 -1.64 24.86 13.95
N VAL A 97 -0.83 24.28 13.04
CA VAL A 97 -1.20 23.04 12.34
C VAL A 97 -0.89 21.87 13.25
N ARG A 98 -1.93 21.16 13.71
CA ARG A 98 -1.75 19.94 14.50
C ARG A 98 -1.52 18.77 13.55
N TRP A 99 -0.26 18.41 13.34
CA TRP A 99 0.10 17.22 12.59
C TRP A 99 -0.27 15.96 13.37
N TYR A 100 -0.51 14.84 12.68
CA TYR A 100 -0.61 13.55 13.36
C TYR A 100 0.78 13.16 13.87
N THR A 101 0.90 13.00 15.18
CA THR A 101 2.14 12.64 15.87
C THR A 101 2.44 11.14 15.81
N GLY A 102 1.39 10.33 15.59
CA GLY A 102 1.46 8.88 15.40
C GLY A 102 0.17 8.33 14.83
N THR A 103 0.13 7.01 14.60
CA THR A 103 -1.03 6.33 13.99
C THR A 103 -2.29 6.40 14.85
N ALA A 104 -2.16 6.31 16.18
CA ALA A 104 -3.28 6.47 17.11
C ALA A 104 -3.74 7.93 17.18
N SER A 105 -2.80 8.89 17.18
CA SER A 105 -3.12 10.33 17.12
C SER A 105 -3.97 10.69 15.91
N ALA A 106 -3.69 10.09 14.75
CA ALA A 106 -4.46 10.32 13.54
C ALA A 106 -5.94 9.95 13.71
N ILE A 107 -6.23 8.80 14.36
CA ILE A 107 -7.60 8.38 14.65
C ILE A 107 -8.23 9.27 15.73
N PHE A 108 -7.48 9.58 16.79
CA PHE A 108 -7.95 10.44 17.88
C PHE A 108 -8.41 11.82 17.41
N GLN A 109 -7.61 12.48 16.57
CA GLN A 109 -7.97 13.80 16.02
C GLN A 109 -9.22 13.76 15.13
N ASN A 110 -9.62 12.57 14.66
CA ASN A 110 -10.78 12.36 13.81
C ASN A 110 -11.91 11.60 14.54
N LEU A 111 -11.94 11.55 15.88
CA LEU A 111 -13.05 10.90 16.63
C LEU A 111 -14.41 11.49 16.23
N ASN A 112 -14.49 12.80 16.03
CA ASN A 112 -15.73 13.48 15.61
C ASN A 112 -16.28 12.92 14.29
N TYR A 113 -15.42 12.46 13.37
CA TYR A 113 -15.87 11.82 12.13
C TYR A 113 -16.53 10.47 12.43
N ILE A 114 -15.91 9.65 13.27
CA ILE A 114 -16.42 8.33 13.64
C ILE A 114 -17.74 8.47 14.44
N GLU A 115 -17.79 9.41 15.39
CA GLU A 115 -18.97 9.68 16.23
C GLU A 115 -20.23 10.03 15.43
N GLN A 116 -20.07 10.70 14.28
CA GLN A 116 -21.21 11.07 13.44
C GLN A 116 -21.97 9.86 12.89
N PHE A 117 -21.31 8.70 12.80
CA PHE A 117 -21.89 7.44 12.32
C PHE A 117 -22.30 6.49 13.44
N ASP A 118 -21.91 6.78 14.69
CA ASP A 118 -22.18 5.95 15.89
C ASP A 118 -22.00 4.44 15.65
N PRO A 119 -20.80 3.99 15.21
CA PRO A 119 -20.61 2.60 14.83
C PRO A 119 -20.48 1.68 16.04
N GLU A 120 -20.72 0.38 15.82
CA GLU A 120 -20.43 -0.64 16.81
C GLU A 120 -18.94 -1.04 16.76
N TYR A 121 -18.39 -1.10 15.54
CA TYR A 121 -17.01 -1.51 15.27
C TYR A 121 -16.25 -0.47 14.46
N VAL A 122 -14.94 -0.36 14.70
CA VAL A 122 -14.03 0.45 13.89
C VAL A 122 -12.93 -0.44 13.33
N LEU A 123 -12.77 -0.40 12.00
CA LEU A 123 -11.76 -1.12 11.25
C LEU A 123 -10.61 -0.17 10.92
N ILE A 124 -9.45 -0.36 11.54
CA ILE A 124 -8.23 0.39 11.22
C ILE A 124 -7.47 -0.35 10.13
N LEU A 125 -7.11 0.36 9.06
CA LEU A 125 -6.44 -0.20 7.89
C LEU A 125 -5.16 0.56 7.58
N SER A 126 -4.17 -0.15 7.04
CA SER A 126 -3.02 0.48 6.40
C SER A 126 -3.26 0.68 4.91
N GLY A 127 -2.91 1.87 4.40
CA GLY A 127 -3.05 2.23 2.98
C GLY A 127 -1.87 1.84 2.11
N ASP A 128 -0.90 1.09 2.63
CA ASP A 128 0.42 0.95 2.03
C ASP A 128 0.90 -0.50 1.86
N HIS A 129 -0.03 -1.46 1.99
CA HIS A 129 0.18 -2.88 1.76
C HIS A 129 -0.63 -3.36 0.56
N ILE A 130 -0.19 -4.45 -0.08
CA ILE A 130 -0.86 -5.07 -1.22
C ILE A 130 -1.40 -6.43 -0.78
N TYR A 131 -2.73 -6.58 -0.79
CA TYR A 131 -3.42 -7.80 -0.36
C TYR A 131 -4.90 -7.79 -0.79
N LYS A 132 -5.51 -8.98 -0.81
CA LYS A 132 -6.96 -9.16 -0.94
C LYS A 132 -7.49 -9.79 0.34
N MET A 133 -8.34 -9.08 1.07
CA MET A 133 -8.89 -9.56 2.34
C MET A 133 -10.35 -9.18 2.48
N ASP A 134 -11.13 -10.19 2.87
CA ASP A 134 -12.53 -10.05 3.22
C ASP A 134 -12.67 -9.68 4.71
N TYR A 135 -12.98 -8.41 4.95
CA TYR A 135 -13.13 -7.87 6.29
C TYR A 135 -14.43 -8.32 6.97
N GLU A 136 -15.44 -8.77 6.23
CA GLU A 136 -16.66 -9.32 6.81
C GLU A 136 -16.33 -10.58 7.61
N LYS A 137 -15.50 -11.46 7.06
CA LYS A 137 -15.00 -12.66 7.78
C LYS A 137 -14.18 -12.31 9.02
N MET A 138 -13.36 -11.27 8.96
CA MET A 138 -12.59 -10.81 10.12
C MET A 138 -13.51 -10.22 11.20
N LEU A 139 -14.56 -9.50 10.80
CA LEU A 139 -15.57 -8.95 11.71
C LEU A 139 -16.40 -10.07 12.37
N ASP A 140 -16.84 -11.07 11.60
CA ASP A 140 -17.52 -12.26 12.14
C ASP A 140 -16.65 -13.01 13.14
N TYR A 141 -15.36 -13.13 12.86
CA TYR A 141 -14.39 -13.69 13.80
C TYR A 141 -14.30 -12.86 15.08
N HIS A 142 -14.18 -11.53 14.97
CA HIS A 142 -14.15 -10.61 16.10
C HIS A 142 -15.38 -10.78 17.01
N ILE A 143 -16.58 -10.81 16.41
CA ILE A 143 -17.86 -10.98 17.10
C ILE A 143 -17.97 -12.36 17.76
N SER A 144 -17.68 -13.43 17.01
CA SER A 144 -17.80 -14.81 17.52
C SER A 144 -16.84 -15.09 18.70
N LYS A 145 -15.65 -14.49 18.67
CA LYS A 145 -14.69 -14.56 19.77
C LYS A 145 -15.02 -13.61 20.91
N LYS A 146 -15.97 -12.67 20.75
CA LYS A 146 -16.25 -11.60 21.70
C LYS A 146 -14.96 -10.87 22.08
N ALA A 147 -14.16 -10.55 21.08
CA ALA A 147 -12.88 -9.87 21.27
C ALA A 147 -13.12 -8.40 21.60
N ASP A 148 -12.22 -7.81 22.38
CA ASP A 148 -12.15 -6.35 22.50
C ASP A 148 -11.47 -5.75 21.27
N VAL A 149 -10.45 -6.46 20.77
CA VAL A 149 -9.69 -6.12 19.56
C VAL A 149 -9.34 -7.39 18.80
N THR A 150 -9.45 -7.35 17.49
CA THR A 150 -8.93 -8.39 16.60
C THR A 150 -7.86 -7.82 15.69
N ILE A 151 -6.73 -8.51 15.59
CA ILE A 151 -5.56 -8.05 14.83
C ILE A 151 -5.23 -9.07 13.75
N SER A 152 -5.17 -8.64 12.50
CA SER A 152 -4.79 -9.53 11.40
C SER A 152 -3.30 -9.82 11.44
N VAL A 153 -2.95 -11.11 11.35
CA VAL A 153 -1.56 -11.59 11.37
C VAL A 153 -1.29 -12.51 10.20
N LEU A 154 -0.03 -12.55 9.77
CA LEU A 154 0.47 -13.48 8.77
C LEU A 154 1.78 -14.11 9.25
N GLU A 155 1.97 -15.40 8.98
CA GLU A 155 3.26 -16.05 9.17
C GLU A 155 4.25 -15.56 8.11
N VAL A 156 5.35 -14.95 8.56
CA VAL A 156 6.42 -14.47 7.67
C VAL A 156 7.68 -15.32 7.83
N PRO A 157 8.61 -15.29 6.85
CA PRO A 157 9.94 -15.86 7.04
C PRO A 157 10.64 -15.28 8.27
N TRP A 158 11.38 -16.13 9.00
CA TRP A 158 12.03 -15.74 10.27
C TRP A 158 13.06 -14.62 10.11
N ASP A 159 13.73 -14.56 8.96
CA ASP A 159 14.69 -13.52 8.60
C ASP A 159 14.02 -12.17 8.33
N GLU A 160 12.74 -12.14 8.00
CA GLU A 160 11.96 -10.91 7.83
C GLU A 160 11.21 -10.48 9.10
N ALA A 161 10.93 -11.39 10.03
CA ALA A 161 10.09 -11.16 11.21
C ALA A 161 10.52 -9.94 12.05
N SER A 162 11.83 -9.67 12.17
CA SER A 162 12.37 -8.52 12.91
C SER A 162 11.93 -7.13 12.37
N ARG A 163 11.40 -7.08 11.15
CA ARG A 163 10.93 -5.84 10.50
C ARG A 163 9.51 -5.45 10.90
N PHE A 164 8.76 -6.36 11.51
CA PHE A 164 7.33 -6.23 11.79
C PHE A 164 7.04 -6.23 13.30
N GLY A 165 5.81 -5.86 13.66
CA GLY A 165 5.29 -6.11 14.99
C GLY A 165 4.88 -7.57 15.13
N ILE A 166 5.50 -8.30 16.05
CA ILE A 166 5.32 -9.74 16.23
C ILE A 166 4.30 -10.01 17.34
N MET A 167 3.33 -10.87 17.03
CA MET A 167 2.29 -11.31 17.96
C MET A 167 2.65 -12.66 18.56
N ASN A 168 2.83 -12.71 19.87
CA ASN A 168 2.96 -13.96 20.61
C ASN A 168 1.56 -14.36 21.09
N THR A 169 1.11 -15.54 20.67
CA THR A 169 -0.26 -16.01 20.92
C THR A 169 -0.29 -17.30 21.72
N SER A 170 -1.38 -17.54 22.44
CA SER A 170 -1.72 -18.87 22.96
C SER A 170 -2.33 -19.75 21.88
N GLU A 171 -2.56 -21.03 22.19
CA GLU A 171 -3.13 -22.02 21.27
C GLU A 171 -4.50 -21.61 20.68
N ASP A 172 -5.28 -20.80 21.38
CA ASP A 172 -6.58 -20.29 20.94
C ASP A 172 -6.48 -18.97 20.14
N LEU A 173 -5.26 -18.57 19.77
CA LEU A 173 -4.93 -17.32 19.06
C LEU A 173 -5.25 -16.06 19.86
N ARG A 174 -5.32 -16.15 21.19
CA ARG A 174 -5.34 -14.95 22.05
C ARG A 174 -3.94 -14.34 22.10
N VAL A 175 -3.84 -13.03 21.89
CA VAL A 175 -2.56 -12.31 21.99
C VAL A 175 -2.16 -12.21 23.46
N VAL A 176 -0.93 -12.65 23.75
CA VAL A 176 -0.35 -12.66 25.11
C VAL A 176 0.70 -11.56 25.24
N GLU A 177 1.47 -11.33 24.19
CA GLU A 177 2.55 -10.35 24.15
C GLU A 177 2.67 -9.80 22.72
N PHE A 178 3.02 -8.53 22.62
CA PHE A 178 3.29 -7.84 21.36
C PHE A 178 4.69 -7.24 21.40
N ASP A 179 5.52 -7.66 20.46
CA ASP A 179 6.90 -7.19 20.31
C ASP A 179 7.00 -6.33 19.03
N GLU A 180 7.13 -5.00 19.16
CA GLU A 180 7.33 -4.11 18.00
C GLU A 180 8.78 -4.19 17.49
N LYS A 181 8.98 -4.74 16.29
CA LYS A 181 10.28 -4.83 15.59
C LYS A 181 11.39 -5.43 16.46
N PRO A 182 11.21 -6.65 16.97
CA PRO A 182 12.17 -7.28 17.87
C PRO A 182 13.45 -7.64 17.11
N GLN A 183 14.60 -7.42 17.75
CA GLN A 183 15.89 -7.89 17.20
C GLN A 183 15.97 -9.43 17.16
N LEU A 184 15.33 -10.09 18.12
CA LEU A 184 15.22 -11.55 18.20
C LEU A 184 13.74 -11.93 18.34
N PRO A 185 13.03 -12.17 17.23
CA PRO A 185 11.62 -12.54 17.28
C PRO A 185 11.44 -13.90 17.99
N LYS A 186 10.46 -13.99 18.89
CA LYS A 186 10.06 -15.25 19.55
C LYS A 186 9.07 -16.06 18.72
N ASN A 187 8.39 -15.39 17.80
CA ASN A 187 7.37 -15.93 16.90
C ASN A 187 7.51 -15.23 15.54
N ASN A 188 6.88 -15.78 14.50
CA ASN A 188 6.87 -15.21 13.16
C ASN A 188 5.48 -14.77 12.68
N LEU A 189 4.51 -14.66 13.60
CA LEU A 189 3.21 -14.04 13.33
C LEU A 189 3.35 -12.51 13.30
N ALA A 190 3.53 -11.96 12.12
CA ALA A 190 3.63 -10.53 11.90
C ALA A 190 2.24 -9.88 11.82
N SER A 191 2.07 -8.76 12.55
CA SER A 191 0.92 -7.88 12.43
C SER A 191 0.90 -7.23 11.05
N MET A 192 -0.26 -7.29 10.38
CA MET A 192 -0.46 -6.64 9.07
C MET A 192 -0.86 -5.16 9.20
N GLY A 193 -0.98 -4.63 10.42
CA GLY A 193 -1.48 -3.27 10.65
C GLY A 193 -2.99 -3.12 10.36
N ILE A 194 -3.75 -4.20 10.49
CA ILE A 194 -5.20 -4.25 10.28
C ILE A 194 -5.85 -4.66 11.60
N TYR A 195 -6.71 -3.80 12.14
CA TYR A 195 -7.29 -3.96 13.46
C TYR A 195 -8.81 -3.74 13.43
N ILE A 196 -9.58 -4.60 14.10
CA ILE A 196 -10.99 -4.33 14.42
C ILE A 196 -11.09 -4.06 15.91
N PHE A 197 -11.67 -2.92 16.28
CA PHE A 197 -11.95 -2.54 17.65
C PHE A 197 -13.46 -2.42 17.88
N ASN A 198 -13.90 -2.75 19.10
CA ASN A 198 -15.16 -2.21 19.62
C ASN A 198 -15.05 -0.68 19.74
N TRP A 199 -16.02 0.06 19.21
CA TRP A 199 -15.93 1.53 19.14
C TRP A 199 -15.77 2.19 20.51
N SER A 200 -16.58 1.77 21.50
CA SER A 200 -16.53 2.32 22.86
C SER A 200 -15.16 2.15 23.50
N LEU A 201 -14.54 0.98 23.30
CA LEU A 201 -13.19 0.67 23.77
C LEU A 201 -12.16 1.53 23.03
N LEU A 202 -12.17 1.57 21.70
CA LEU A 202 -11.22 2.38 20.94
C LEU A 202 -11.22 3.84 21.40
N LYS A 203 -12.40 4.44 21.54
CA LYS A 203 -12.54 5.83 21.99
C LYS A 203 -11.91 6.05 23.37
N GLU A 204 -12.22 5.20 24.34
CA GLU A 204 -11.68 5.28 25.71
C GLU A 204 -10.14 5.26 25.71
N TYR A 205 -9.54 4.30 25.00
CA TYR A 205 -8.09 4.14 24.98
C TYR A 205 -7.36 5.23 24.21
N LEU A 206 -7.96 5.76 23.13
CA LEU A 206 -7.40 6.92 22.43
C LEU A 206 -7.44 8.20 23.28
N GLU A 207 -8.51 8.41 24.06
CA GLU A 207 -8.58 9.52 25.01
C GLU A 207 -7.58 9.39 26.17
N MET A 208 -7.30 8.17 26.62
CA MET A 208 -6.27 7.90 27.63
C MET A 208 -4.87 8.15 27.06
N ASP A 209 -4.62 7.69 25.84
CA ASP A 209 -3.34 7.86 25.13
C ASP A 209 -3.00 9.33 24.87
N ASP A 210 -3.94 10.14 24.38
CA ASP A 210 -3.73 11.58 24.12
C ASP A 210 -3.42 12.36 25.40
N ARG A 211 -3.91 11.91 26.56
CA ARG A 211 -3.61 12.52 27.87
C ARG A 211 -2.25 12.12 28.42
N ASN A 212 -1.58 11.12 27.87
CA ASN A 212 -0.28 10.64 28.32
C ASN A 212 0.87 11.36 27.60
N PRO A 213 1.64 12.25 28.28
CA PRO A 213 2.73 12.99 27.64
C PRO A 213 3.93 12.13 27.22
N GLU A 214 4.04 10.92 27.76
CA GLU A 214 5.13 9.97 27.45
C GLU A 214 4.78 9.06 26.26
N SER A 215 3.54 9.10 25.76
CA SER A 215 3.11 8.28 24.63
C SER A 215 3.72 8.77 23.32
N SER A 216 4.06 7.83 22.44
CA SER A 216 4.37 8.15 21.04
C SER A 216 3.14 8.26 20.14
N HIS A 217 1.95 8.08 20.70
CA HIS A 217 0.64 8.09 20.07
C HIS A 217 0.53 7.14 18.88
N ASP A 218 1.10 5.94 19.01
CA ASP A 218 1.11 4.90 17.99
C ASP A 218 0.38 3.63 18.47
N PHE A 219 -0.34 2.97 17.56
CA PHE A 219 -1.05 1.73 17.91
C PHE A 219 -0.11 0.64 18.39
N GLY A 220 1.00 0.40 17.69
CA GLY A 220 1.92 -0.68 18.03
C GLY A 220 2.70 -0.38 19.31
N LYS A 221 3.16 0.85 19.48
CA LYS A 221 4.04 1.19 20.62
C LYS A 221 3.30 1.51 21.91
N ASP A 222 2.09 2.04 21.82
CA ASP A 222 1.40 2.60 22.98
C ASP A 222 0.04 1.91 23.22
N VAL A 223 -0.88 1.94 22.25
CA VAL A 223 -2.27 1.50 22.46
C VAL A 223 -2.41 -0.01 22.65
N ILE A 224 -1.80 -0.83 21.79
CA ILE A 224 -1.88 -2.30 21.88
C ILE A 224 -1.19 -2.81 23.17
N PRO A 225 0.02 -2.35 23.53
CA PRO A 225 0.63 -2.69 24.81
C PRO A 225 -0.25 -2.33 26.02
N LEU A 226 -0.83 -1.12 26.05
CA LEU A 226 -1.71 -0.68 27.13
C LEU A 226 -2.95 -1.60 27.27
N LEU A 227 -3.55 -2.02 26.15
CA LEU A 227 -4.67 -2.96 26.15
C LEU A 227 -4.30 -4.34 26.72
N LEU A 228 -3.09 -4.83 26.43
CA LEU A 228 -2.57 -6.08 26.98
C LEU A 228 -2.32 -5.96 28.49
N GLU A 229 -1.74 -4.85 28.94
CA GLU A 229 -1.51 -4.55 30.36
C GLU A 229 -2.83 -4.52 31.15
N GLU A 230 -3.88 -3.91 30.58
CA GLU A 230 -5.23 -3.86 31.15
C GLU A 230 -6.04 -5.16 30.92
N LYS A 231 -5.40 -6.21 30.39
CA LYS A 231 -5.95 -7.56 30.22
C LYS A 231 -7.20 -7.62 29.32
N LYS A 232 -7.31 -6.69 28.36
CA LYS A 232 -8.34 -6.76 27.32
C LYS A 232 -8.15 -7.99 26.45
N LYS A 233 -9.23 -8.44 25.84
CA LYS A 233 -9.26 -9.65 25.03
C LYS A 233 -8.85 -9.34 23.59
N LEU A 234 -7.55 -9.44 23.33
CA LEU A 234 -6.98 -9.31 22.00
C LEU A 234 -6.90 -10.69 21.33
N MET A 235 -7.44 -10.80 20.10
CA MET A 235 -7.41 -12.03 19.31
C MET A 235 -6.63 -11.81 18.01
N ALA A 236 -5.71 -12.70 17.70
CA ALA A 236 -5.10 -12.76 16.38
C ALA A 236 -6.06 -13.41 15.38
N TYR A 237 -6.17 -12.81 14.21
CA TYR A 237 -6.87 -13.35 13.04
C TYR A 237 -5.82 -13.80 12.02
N PRO A 238 -5.64 -15.11 11.79
CA PRO A 238 -4.63 -15.62 10.88
C PRO A 238 -5.11 -15.41 9.44
N PHE A 239 -4.54 -14.41 8.77
CA PHE A 239 -4.80 -14.17 7.36
C PHE A 239 -4.17 -15.26 6.50
N GLN A 240 -4.87 -15.63 5.44
CA GLN A 240 -4.40 -16.57 4.43
C GLN A 240 -4.53 -15.91 3.06
N GLY A 241 -3.42 -15.86 2.32
CA GLY A 241 -3.36 -15.30 0.97
C GLY A 241 -2.17 -14.38 0.78
N TYR A 242 -2.10 -13.77 -0.40
CA TYR A 242 -1.03 -12.86 -0.74
C TYR A 242 -1.06 -11.58 0.10
N TRP A 243 0.09 -11.24 0.69
CA TRP A 243 0.33 -9.97 1.33
C TRP A 243 1.77 -9.53 1.10
N LYS A 244 1.97 -8.27 0.73
CA LYS A 244 3.31 -7.70 0.60
C LYS A 244 3.38 -6.29 1.19
N ASP A 245 4.34 -6.05 2.09
CA ASP A 245 4.81 -4.70 2.46
C ASP A 245 5.81 -4.20 1.40
N VAL A 246 5.34 -3.36 0.48
CA VAL A 246 6.15 -2.72 -0.55
C VAL A 246 6.94 -1.53 0.00
N GLY A 247 7.77 -1.80 1.01
CA GLY A 247 8.53 -0.80 1.74
C GLY A 247 9.83 -0.34 1.07
N THR A 248 10.40 -1.11 0.14
CA THR A 248 11.67 -0.83 -0.56
C THR A 248 11.51 -0.96 -2.07
N VAL A 249 12.44 -0.38 -2.84
CA VAL A 249 12.47 -0.48 -4.32
C VAL A 249 12.43 -1.93 -4.76
N LYS A 250 13.26 -2.79 -4.14
CA LYS A 250 13.28 -4.23 -4.41
C LYS A 250 11.93 -4.89 -4.14
N SER A 251 11.33 -4.67 -2.95
CA SER A 251 10.02 -5.27 -2.64
C SER A 251 8.89 -4.81 -3.55
N LEU A 252 8.95 -3.57 -4.06
CA LEU A 252 7.98 -3.05 -5.02
C LEU A 252 8.18 -3.70 -6.39
N TRP A 253 9.42 -3.86 -6.84
CA TRP A 253 9.75 -4.58 -8.06
C TRP A 253 9.31 -6.04 -7.99
N GLU A 254 9.70 -6.75 -6.93
CA GLU A 254 9.29 -8.15 -6.69
C GLU A 254 7.77 -8.27 -6.76
N ALA A 255 7.03 -7.42 -6.03
CA ALA A 255 5.57 -7.49 -6.03
C ALA A 255 4.94 -7.26 -7.42
N ASN A 256 5.58 -6.49 -8.30
CA ASN A 256 5.12 -6.35 -9.69
C ASN A 256 5.49 -7.57 -10.53
N MET A 257 6.69 -8.13 -10.34
CA MET A 257 7.13 -9.34 -11.05
C MET A 257 6.35 -10.57 -10.62
N ASP A 258 5.93 -10.66 -9.36
CA ASP A 258 5.06 -11.72 -8.83
C ASP A 258 3.77 -11.83 -9.68
N LEU A 259 3.27 -10.73 -10.25
CA LEU A 259 2.06 -10.74 -11.10
C LEU A 259 2.24 -11.43 -12.45
N LEU A 260 3.50 -11.69 -12.85
CA LEU A 260 3.85 -12.42 -14.07
C LEU A 260 4.03 -13.93 -13.80
N ASP A 261 4.05 -14.34 -12.54
CA ASP A 261 4.15 -15.74 -12.13
C ASP A 261 2.75 -16.37 -12.05
N ASP A 262 2.59 -17.52 -12.71
CA ASP A 262 1.33 -18.29 -12.71
C ASP A 262 0.98 -18.83 -11.32
N GLU A 263 1.97 -19.02 -10.43
CA GLU A 263 1.79 -19.52 -9.06
C GLU A 263 1.50 -18.40 -8.04
N CYS A 264 1.37 -17.15 -8.49
CA CYS A 264 1.12 -16.03 -7.60
C CYS A 264 -0.30 -16.07 -7.00
N ASP A 265 -0.37 -16.09 -5.66
CA ASP A 265 -1.63 -16.03 -4.92
C ASP A 265 -2.43 -14.73 -5.16
N LEU A 266 -1.80 -13.66 -5.68
CA LEU A 266 -2.47 -12.41 -6.04
C LEU A 266 -3.09 -12.49 -7.44
N ASN A 267 -4.20 -13.19 -7.56
CA ASN A 267 -4.91 -13.28 -8.84
C ASN A 267 -5.71 -12.00 -9.16
N LEU A 268 -5.17 -11.12 -10.01
CA LEU A 268 -5.85 -9.90 -10.48
C LEU A 268 -7.00 -10.16 -11.48
N PHE A 269 -7.08 -11.36 -12.05
CA PHE A 269 -8.12 -11.78 -13.01
C PHE A 269 -9.34 -12.41 -12.33
N ASP A 270 -9.33 -12.53 -11.00
CA ASP A 270 -10.51 -12.94 -10.24
C ASP A 270 -11.62 -11.88 -10.36
N HIS A 271 -12.71 -12.26 -11.02
CA HIS A 271 -13.88 -11.42 -11.24
C HIS A 271 -14.85 -11.38 -10.06
N GLU A 272 -14.74 -12.31 -9.10
CA GLU A 272 -15.52 -12.32 -7.86
C GLU A 272 -14.92 -11.33 -6.85
N TRP A 273 -13.58 -11.21 -6.80
CA TRP A 273 -12.88 -10.22 -5.99
C TRP A 273 -12.07 -9.23 -6.83
N ARG A 274 -12.77 -8.29 -7.47
CA ARG A 274 -12.14 -7.27 -8.33
C ARG A 274 -11.43 -6.21 -7.51
N ILE A 275 -10.27 -5.78 -7.99
CA ILE A 275 -9.64 -4.53 -7.55
C ILE A 275 -10.16 -3.41 -8.45
N TYR A 276 -10.78 -2.41 -7.84
CA TYR A 276 -11.23 -1.20 -8.49
C TYR A 276 -10.15 -0.12 -8.43
N SER A 277 -10.10 0.72 -9.46
CA SER A 277 -9.13 1.80 -9.61
C SER A 277 -9.74 2.89 -10.47
N VAL A 278 -9.22 4.11 -10.38
CA VAL A 278 -9.49 5.13 -11.38
C VAL A 278 -8.90 4.65 -12.70
N ASN A 279 -9.74 4.40 -13.71
CA ASN A 279 -9.25 4.01 -15.03
C ASN A 279 -8.82 5.26 -15.80
N PRO A 280 -7.62 5.28 -16.39
CA PRO A 280 -7.31 6.27 -17.41
C PRO A 280 -8.27 6.10 -18.61
N ASN A 281 -8.34 7.13 -19.45
CA ASN A 281 -9.08 7.05 -20.71
C ASN A 281 -8.08 7.16 -21.86
N GLN A 282 -7.27 6.10 -22.01
CA GLN A 282 -6.23 6.01 -23.02
C GLN A 282 -6.70 5.17 -24.22
N PRO A 283 -6.10 5.34 -25.42
CA PRO A 283 -6.39 4.47 -26.56
C PRO A 283 -5.91 3.04 -26.29
N PRO A 284 -6.33 2.04 -27.11
CA PRO A 284 -5.76 0.71 -27.06
C PRO A 284 -4.24 0.75 -27.25
N GLN A 285 -3.53 -0.21 -26.65
CA GLN A 285 -2.11 -0.37 -26.88
C GLN A 285 -1.81 -0.70 -28.35
N TYR A 286 -0.70 -0.17 -28.85
CA TYR A 286 -0.16 -0.46 -30.17
C TYR A 286 1.13 -1.26 -30.03
N ILE A 287 1.20 -2.40 -30.71
CA ILE A 287 2.38 -3.26 -30.81
C ILE A 287 2.75 -3.31 -32.30
N SER A 288 3.97 -2.90 -32.64
CA SER A 288 4.45 -2.85 -34.03
C SER A 288 4.72 -4.26 -34.59
N GLU A 289 4.90 -4.35 -35.92
CA GLU A 289 5.23 -5.62 -36.60
C GLU A 289 6.57 -6.22 -36.13
N ASP A 290 7.53 -5.36 -35.77
CA ASP A 290 8.87 -5.76 -35.34
C ASP A 290 8.99 -5.94 -33.81
N ALA A 291 7.94 -5.65 -33.05
CA ALA A 291 7.95 -5.74 -31.60
C ALA A 291 7.84 -7.19 -31.11
N VAL A 292 8.53 -7.49 -30.01
CA VAL A 292 8.49 -8.80 -29.33
C VAL A 292 8.05 -8.59 -27.90
N VAL A 293 7.00 -9.30 -27.48
CA VAL A 293 6.48 -9.23 -26.11
C VAL A 293 6.35 -10.65 -25.56
N GLU A 294 7.04 -10.93 -24.46
CA GLU A 294 7.06 -12.24 -23.80
C GLU A 294 6.80 -12.10 -22.29
N GLY A 295 5.89 -12.92 -21.75
CA GLY A 295 5.64 -13.01 -20.30
C GLY A 295 5.32 -11.68 -19.59
N SER A 296 4.65 -10.73 -20.27
CA SER A 296 4.58 -9.32 -19.83
C SER A 296 3.16 -8.78 -19.72
N LEU A 297 2.95 -7.83 -18.80
CA LEU A 297 1.70 -7.07 -18.68
C LEU A 297 1.85 -5.71 -19.36
N ILE A 298 0.97 -5.42 -20.33
CA ILE A 298 0.96 -4.18 -21.11
C ILE A 298 -0.38 -3.49 -20.95
N ASN A 299 -0.39 -2.26 -20.42
CA ASN A 299 -1.62 -1.50 -20.21
C ASN A 299 -1.98 -0.59 -21.41
N GLU A 300 -3.16 0.04 -21.34
CA GLU A 300 -3.68 0.95 -22.36
C GLU A 300 -2.76 2.15 -22.65
N GLY A 301 -2.82 2.67 -23.87
CA GLY A 301 -1.99 3.78 -24.33
C GLY A 301 -0.53 3.43 -24.61
N CYS A 302 -0.10 2.17 -24.37
CA CYS A 302 1.27 1.77 -24.67
C CYS A 302 1.57 1.77 -26.17
N VAL A 303 2.80 2.13 -26.54
CA VAL A 303 3.33 2.03 -27.91
C VAL A 303 4.62 1.22 -27.86
N ILE A 304 4.58 -0.01 -28.36
CA ILE A 304 5.70 -0.96 -28.31
C ILE A 304 6.25 -1.17 -29.71
N GLU A 305 7.48 -0.71 -29.92
CA GLU A 305 8.26 -0.85 -31.15
C GLU A 305 9.55 -1.67 -30.93
N GLY A 306 9.88 -2.00 -29.67
CA GLY A 306 11.06 -2.78 -29.27
C GLY A 306 10.73 -4.16 -28.69
N THR A 307 11.66 -4.71 -27.90
CA THR A 307 11.50 -6.00 -27.20
C THR A 307 11.18 -5.79 -25.72
N VAL A 308 10.16 -6.48 -25.23
CA VAL A 308 9.71 -6.48 -23.83
C VAL A 308 9.64 -7.92 -23.33
N ASP A 309 10.48 -8.24 -22.36
CA ASP A 309 10.65 -9.56 -21.78
C ASP A 309 10.36 -9.53 -20.27
N HIS A 310 9.40 -10.34 -19.82
CA HIS A 310 8.99 -10.50 -18.41
C HIS A 310 8.90 -9.17 -17.65
N SER A 311 8.10 -8.23 -18.14
CA SER A 311 8.05 -6.86 -17.64
C SER A 311 6.61 -6.35 -17.45
N VAL A 312 6.45 -5.32 -16.62
CA VAL A 312 5.15 -4.67 -16.34
C VAL A 312 5.19 -3.23 -16.82
N LEU A 313 4.37 -2.91 -17.83
CA LEU A 313 4.27 -1.59 -18.44
C LEU A 313 2.94 -0.95 -18.08
N PHE A 314 3.04 0.23 -17.48
CA PHE A 314 1.89 1.05 -17.11
C PHE A 314 1.35 1.83 -18.31
N GLN A 315 0.24 2.51 -18.11
CA GLN A 315 -0.42 3.25 -19.18
C GLN A 315 0.48 4.32 -19.82
N GLY A 316 0.31 4.51 -21.13
CA GLY A 316 1.01 5.56 -21.88
C GLY A 316 2.52 5.32 -22.08
N THR A 317 3.06 4.19 -21.63
CA THR A 317 4.48 3.88 -21.80
C THR A 317 4.84 3.68 -23.28
N ARG A 318 6.03 4.15 -23.69
CA ARG A 318 6.58 3.90 -25.02
C ARG A 318 7.89 3.14 -24.97
N VAL A 319 8.01 2.07 -25.76
CA VAL A 319 9.26 1.34 -25.98
C VAL A 319 9.65 1.54 -27.43
N GLU A 320 10.66 2.37 -27.70
CA GLU A 320 11.05 2.73 -29.06
C GLU A 320 11.83 1.61 -29.76
N ALA A 321 11.95 1.70 -31.08
CA ALA A 321 12.55 0.67 -31.92
C ALA A 321 13.96 0.26 -31.47
N GLY A 322 14.20 -1.05 -31.43
CA GLY A 322 15.48 -1.64 -31.03
C GLY A 322 15.78 -1.58 -29.53
N ALA A 323 14.94 -0.95 -28.71
CA ALA A 323 15.07 -1.02 -27.26
C ALA A 323 14.76 -2.43 -26.75
N HIS A 324 15.41 -2.83 -25.66
CA HIS A 324 15.22 -4.11 -24.99
C HIS A 324 14.98 -3.88 -23.51
N LEU A 325 13.84 -4.36 -23.02
CA LEU A 325 13.43 -4.24 -21.62
C LEU A 325 13.23 -5.64 -21.05
N LYS A 326 13.90 -5.94 -19.94
CA LYS A 326 13.88 -7.28 -19.33
C LYS A 326 13.68 -7.21 -17.82
N HIS A 327 12.77 -8.04 -17.29
CA HIS A 327 12.54 -8.13 -15.84
C HIS A 327 12.33 -6.76 -15.18
N SER A 328 11.52 -5.89 -15.79
CA SER A 328 11.48 -4.47 -15.42
C SER A 328 10.08 -3.93 -15.26
N VAL A 329 9.97 -2.83 -14.50
CA VAL A 329 8.72 -2.11 -14.26
C VAL A 329 8.82 -0.71 -14.84
N VAL A 330 7.94 -0.37 -15.78
CA VAL A 330 7.94 0.96 -16.43
C VAL A 330 6.67 1.69 -16.07
N MET A 331 6.79 2.70 -15.21
CA MET A 331 5.68 3.48 -14.66
C MET A 331 5.03 4.42 -15.71
N PRO A 332 3.87 5.03 -15.41
CA PRO A 332 3.06 5.72 -16.41
C PRO A 332 3.82 6.78 -17.21
N ASP A 333 3.53 6.84 -18.50
CA ASP A 333 4.03 7.84 -19.45
C ASP A 333 5.57 7.89 -19.61
N ALA A 334 6.29 6.89 -19.11
CA ALA A 334 7.73 6.77 -19.33
C ALA A 334 8.07 6.31 -20.76
N VAL A 335 9.24 6.73 -21.27
CA VAL A 335 9.70 6.44 -22.63
C VAL A 335 11.06 5.78 -22.60
N ILE A 336 11.16 4.60 -23.21
CA ILE A 336 12.42 3.87 -23.39
C ILE A 336 12.96 4.21 -24.78
N GLY A 337 14.08 4.94 -24.83
CA GLY A 337 14.69 5.43 -26.05
C GLY A 337 15.19 4.32 -26.98
N LYS A 338 15.30 4.62 -28.27
CA LYS A 338 15.78 3.67 -29.30
C LYS A 338 17.09 2.99 -28.91
N GLY A 339 17.15 1.69 -29.10
CA GLY A 339 18.36 0.89 -28.85
C GLY A 339 18.80 0.80 -27.38
N ALA A 340 18.03 1.34 -26.41
CA ALA A 340 18.37 1.22 -25.00
C ALA A 340 18.21 -0.23 -24.52
N TYR A 341 19.04 -0.66 -23.58
CA TYR A 341 18.97 -1.99 -22.95
C TYR A 341 18.79 -1.84 -21.44
N LEU A 342 17.68 -2.33 -20.90
CA LEU A 342 17.34 -2.21 -19.48
C LEU A 342 17.02 -3.57 -18.89
N GLU A 343 17.66 -3.93 -17.77
CA GLU A 343 17.40 -5.17 -17.03
C GLU A 343 17.26 -4.92 -15.54
N LYS A 344 16.24 -5.51 -14.89
CA LYS A 344 15.98 -5.37 -13.44
C LYS A 344 15.89 -3.91 -12.97
N VAL A 345 15.12 -3.11 -13.70
CA VAL A 345 14.92 -1.69 -13.37
C VAL A 345 13.48 -1.35 -13.01
N ILE A 346 13.31 -0.28 -12.22
CA ILE A 346 12.07 0.49 -12.15
C ILE A 346 12.32 1.85 -12.81
N VAL A 347 11.55 2.16 -13.86
CA VAL A 347 11.54 3.47 -14.51
C VAL A 347 10.37 4.29 -13.94
N PRO A 348 10.63 5.41 -13.25
CA PRO A 348 9.60 6.29 -12.68
C PRO A 348 8.68 6.95 -13.72
N PRO A 349 7.54 7.52 -13.31
CA PRO A 349 6.60 8.14 -14.23
C PRO A 349 7.23 9.31 -15.01
N ASN A 350 6.86 9.46 -16.28
CA ASN A 350 7.32 10.53 -17.19
C ASN A 350 8.84 10.55 -17.48
N VAL A 351 9.62 9.57 -17.01
CA VAL A 351 11.05 9.53 -17.27
C VAL A 351 11.30 9.10 -18.71
N ARG A 352 12.18 9.83 -19.41
CA ARG A 352 12.68 9.46 -20.75
C ARG A 352 14.09 8.91 -20.64
N ILE A 353 14.24 7.63 -20.95
CA ILE A 353 15.52 6.97 -21.10
C ILE A 353 16.15 7.42 -22.42
N PRO A 354 17.41 7.89 -22.42
CA PRO A 354 18.10 8.28 -23.65
C PRO A 354 18.32 7.11 -24.62
N GLU A 355 18.60 7.43 -25.88
CA GLU A 355 18.87 6.43 -26.92
C GLU A 355 20.20 5.70 -26.62
N GLY A 356 20.24 4.38 -26.86
CA GLY A 356 21.44 3.56 -26.75
C GLY A 356 21.95 3.27 -25.33
N VAL A 357 21.33 3.84 -24.29
CA VAL A 357 21.75 3.65 -22.90
C VAL A 357 21.57 2.21 -22.44
N CYS A 358 22.57 1.67 -21.74
CA CYS A 358 22.54 0.34 -21.14
C CYS A 358 22.51 0.45 -19.60
N ILE A 359 21.46 -0.05 -18.96
CA ILE A 359 21.32 -0.08 -17.50
C ILE A 359 20.99 -1.51 -17.07
N ILE A 360 21.97 -2.14 -16.43
CA ILE A 360 21.86 -3.49 -15.87
C ILE A 360 22.52 -3.49 -14.48
N PRO A 361 22.03 -4.29 -13.51
CA PRO A 361 22.74 -4.48 -12.26
C PRO A 361 24.09 -5.14 -12.49
N GLU A 362 25.03 -4.90 -11.57
CA GLU A 362 26.34 -5.57 -11.60
C GLU A 362 26.18 -7.10 -11.56
N GLU A 363 27.10 -7.80 -12.23
CA GLU A 363 27.03 -9.26 -12.35
C GLU A 363 27.08 -9.94 -10.97
N GLY A 364 26.03 -10.69 -10.64
CA GLY A 364 25.88 -11.36 -9.33
C GLY A 364 25.25 -10.50 -8.22
N ALA A 365 24.95 -9.22 -8.48
CA ALA A 365 24.20 -8.38 -7.56
C ALA A 365 22.70 -8.71 -7.62
N ASP A 366 22.08 -8.94 -6.46
CA ASP A 366 20.63 -9.08 -6.32
C ASP A 366 19.99 -7.71 -6.04
N GLU A 367 20.33 -6.74 -6.89
CA GLU A 367 19.92 -5.35 -6.81
C GLU A 367 18.94 -4.99 -7.93
N VAL A 368 18.00 -4.09 -7.61
CA VAL A 368 17.04 -3.51 -8.55
C VAL A 368 17.35 -2.02 -8.67
N ILE A 369 17.54 -1.53 -9.89
CA ILE A 369 17.92 -0.14 -10.14
C ILE A 369 16.68 0.73 -10.29
N LEU A 370 16.59 1.79 -9.48
CA LEU A 370 15.58 2.84 -9.67
C LEU A 370 16.16 3.96 -10.56
N VAL A 371 15.65 4.08 -11.79
CA VAL A 371 16.19 4.99 -12.80
C VAL A 371 15.71 6.42 -12.57
N THR A 372 16.39 7.14 -11.70
CA THR A 372 16.06 8.55 -11.40
C THR A 372 16.63 9.51 -12.43
N GLU A 373 16.08 10.73 -12.56
CA GLU A 373 16.68 11.77 -13.42
C GLU A 373 18.14 12.07 -13.04
N THR A 374 18.46 12.07 -11.75
CA THR A 374 19.83 12.25 -11.26
C THR A 374 20.74 11.09 -11.68
N PHE A 375 20.22 9.87 -11.68
CA PHE A 375 20.95 8.67 -12.14
C PHE A 375 21.23 8.73 -13.66
N LEU A 376 20.26 9.21 -14.44
CA LEU A 376 20.46 9.42 -15.88
C LEU A 376 21.50 10.52 -16.14
N GLN A 377 21.46 11.62 -15.39
CA GLN A 377 22.45 12.69 -15.49
C GLN A 377 23.87 12.18 -15.23
N SER A 378 24.08 11.34 -14.21
CA SER A 378 25.41 10.79 -13.93
C SER A 378 25.93 9.90 -15.05
N ILE A 379 25.07 9.10 -15.70
CA ILE A 379 25.47 8.26 -16.83
C ILE A 379 25.87 9.12 -18.04
N MET A 380 25.08 10.16 -18.33
CA MET A 380 25.36 11.05 -19.45
C MET A 380 26.64 11.87 -19.26
N GLU A 381 26.93 12.30 -18.03
CA GLU A 381 28.18 13.00 -17.69
C GLU A 381 29.42 12.08 -17.83
N GLU A 382 29.29 10.79 -17.54
CA GLU A 382 30.37 9.81 -17.72
C GLU A 382 30.65 9.51 -19.20
N GLU A 383 29.61 9.50 -20.05
CA GLU A 383 29.73 9.32 -21.49
C GLU A 383 30.32 10.56 -22.22
N GLU A 384 30.10 11.78 -21.72
CA GLU A 384 30.71 13.00 -22.29
C GLU A 384 32.20 13.17 -21.97
N VAL A 385 32.74 12.42 -21.00
CA VAL A 385 34.14 12.49 -20.54
C VAL A 385 35.02 11.42 -21.20
N GLN A 386 34.44 10.41 -21.87
CA GLN A 386 35.12 9.41 -22.69
C GLN A 386 35.17 9.79 -24.16
#